data_AF-A0ABD0STH0-F1
#
_entry.id   AF-A0ABD0STH0-F1
#
_cell.length_a   1.000
_cell.length_b   1.000
_cell.length_c   1.000
_cell.angle_alpha   90.00
_cell.angle_beta   90.00
_cell.angle_gamma   90.00
#
_symmetry.space_group_name_H-M   'P 1'
#
loop_
_entity.id
_entity.type
_entity.pdbx_description
1 polymer ?
#
loop_
_entity_poly.entity_id
_entity_poly.type
_entity_poly.pdbx_seq_one_letter_code
_entity_poly.pdbx_strand_id
1 'polypeptide(L)'
;MCVKCEVTLPTVEQFLLMYSLRCGCIVIVIWTLLRSLFSLFIFVVAILEVLLKYKLCFGGILLTDMKIVTLTDELVVPVYFFYLAMVLAEAFLFVYCWYFVKGLMMDRSRYFVHYLVCRALTWVTEVLCLSLLCIFHIYLIGWYLGILFFVILEIYSFVVVYSYYCDLWDCENPCKQEDLVDLDKRV
;
A
#
# COMPACT_ATOMS: atom_id res chain seq x y z
N MET A 1 -8.19 -18.05 -26.22
CA MET A 1 -7.05 -18.95 -25.95
C MET A 1 -6.33 -19.21 -27.26
N CYS A 2 -5.28 -18.45 -27.56
CA CYS A 2 -4.37 -18.75 -28.67
C CYS A 2 -3.08 -19.31 -28.06
N VAL A 3 -3.02 -20.63 -27.91
CA VAL A 3 -1.80 -21.34 -27.56
C VAL A 3 -1.12 -21.72 -28.88
N LYS A 4 -0.22 -20.86 -29.36
CA LYS A 4 0.84 -21.27 -30.29
C LYS A 4 2.12 -21.37 -29.47
N CYS A 5 2.39 -22.58 -28.97
CA CYS A 5 3.68 -22.94 -28.38
C CYS A 5 4.71 -23.09 -29.51
N GLU A 6 5.26 -21.99 -29.99
CA GLU A 6 6.65 -21.98 -30.49
C GLU A 6 7.50 -21.42 -29.36
N VAL A 7 8.01 -22.33 -28.54
CA VAL A 7 8.85 -22.03 -27.38
C VAL A 7 10.24 -21.68 -27.90
N THR A 8 10.44 -20.43 -28.29
CA THR A 8 11.77 -19.82 -28.36
C THR A 8 12.25 -19.63 -26.92
N LEU A 9 13.42 -20.12 -26.55
CA LEU A 9 14.02 -19.99 -25.20
C LEU A 9 13.70 -18.69 -24.40
N PRO A 10 13.71 -17.47 -25.00
CA PRO A 10 13.30 -16.23 -24.30
C PRO A 10 11.85 -16.22 -23.77
N THR A 11 10.94 -16.97 -24.39
CA THR A 11 9.53 -17.07 -23.96
C THR A 11 9.35 -17.87 -22.68
N VAL A 12 10.23 -18.84 -22.37
CA VAL A 12 10.17 -19.60 -21.11
C VAL A 12 10.62 -18.73 -19.94
N GLU A 13 11.68 -17.94 -20.14
CA GLU A 13 12.18 -17.01 -19.13
C GLU A 13 11.15 -15.92 -18.83
N GLN A 14 10.58 -15.29 -19.86
CA GLN A 14 9.49 -14.31 -19.69
C GLN A 14 8.25 -14.92 -19.04
N PHE A 15 7.87 -16.16 -19.40
CA PHE A 15 6.75 -16.86 -18.78
C PHE A 15 7.00 -17.17 -17.30
N LEU A 16 8.20 -17.65 -16.95
CA LEU A 16 8.59 -17.91 -15.57
C LEU A 16 8.65 -16.63 -14.74
N LEU A 17 9.17 -15.54 -15.32
CA LEU A 17 9.23 -14.22 -14.69
C LEU A 17 7.83 -13.65 -14.42
N MET A 18 6.95 -13.66 -15.44
CA MET A 18 5.55 -13.24 -15.30
C MET A 18 4.78 -14.07 -14.28
N TYR A 19 5.00 -15.40 -14.25
CA TYR A 19 4.36 -16.27 -13.26
C TYR A 19 4.83 -15.96 -11.83
N SER A 20 6.14 -15.78 -11.64
CA SER A 20 6.72 -15.38 -10.36
C SER A 20 6.20 -14.02 -9.89
N LEU A 21 6.15 -13.03 -10.80
CA LEU A 21 5.62 -11.69 -10.54
C LEU A 21 4.13 -11.70 -10.22
N ARG A 22 3.33 -12.52 -10.91
CA ARG A 22 1.89 -12.67 -10.63
C ARG A 22 1.67 -13.28 -9.24
N CYS A 23 2.41 -14.33 -8.87
CA CYS A 23 2.37 -14.89 -7.52
C CYS A 23 2.80 -13.85 -6.47
N GLY A 24 3.86 -13.09 -6.73
CA GLY A 24 4.29 -11.98 -5.88
C GLY A 24 3.19 -10.94 -5.69
N CYS A 25 2.52 -10.55 -6.77
CA CYS A 25 1.39 -9.63 -6.74
C CYS A 25 0.22 -10.16 -5.88
N ILE A 26 -0.11 -11.45 -5.98
CA ILE A 26 -1.17 -12.07 -5.15
C ILE A 26 -0.81 -12.00 -3.66
N VAL A 27 0.43 -12.34 -3.31
CA VAL A 27 0.92 -12.26 -1.93
C VAL A 27 0.86 -10.82 -1.43
N ILE A 28 1.26 -9.86 -2.26
CA ILE A 28 1.21 -8.43 -1.94
C ILE A 28 -0.24 -7.97 -1.72
N VAL A 29 -1.20 -8.34 -2.57
CA VAL A 29 -2.62 -8.01 -2.37
C VAL A 29 -3.09 -8.49 -1.00
N ILE A 30 -2.85 -9.77 -0.68
CA ILE A 30 -3.31 -10.38 0.58
C ILE A 30 -2.68 -9.65 1.77
N TRP A 31 -1.37 -9.41 1.70
CA TRP A 31 -0.64 -8.68 2.73
C TRP A 31 -1.19 -7.27 2.93
N THR A 32 -1.34 -6.49 1.87
CA THR A 32 -1.83 -5.11 1.93
C THR A 32 -3.26 -5.05 2.47
N LEU A 33 -4.14 -5.99 2.09
CA LEU A 33 -5.51 -6.06 2.63
C LEU A 33 -5.51 -6.37 4.13
N LEU A 34 -4.77 -7.38 4.58
CA LEU A 34 -4.70 -7.75 6.00
C LEU A 34 -4.12 -6.61 6.84
N ARG A 35 -3.05 -5.98 6.36
CA ARG A 35 -2.43 -4.83 7.03
C ARG A 35 -3.39 -3.65 7.09
N SER A 36 -4.03 -3.31 5.98
CA SER A 36 -4.96 -2.17 5.92
C SER A 36 -6.14 -2.35 6.86
N LEU A 37 -6.72 -3.56 6.92
CA LEU A 37 -7.79 -3.89 7.87
C LEU A 37 -7.32 -3.79 9.33
N PHE A 38 -6.11 -4.26 9.63
CA PHE A 38 -5.52 -4.17 10.96
C PHE A 38 -5.28 -2.72 11.37
N SER A 39 -4.68 -1.91 10.49
CA SER A 39 -4.47 -0.47 10.67
C SER A 39 -5.79 0.26 10.91
N LEU A 40 -6.80 0.01 10.07
CA LEU A 40 -8.14 0.62 10.19
C LEU A 40 -8.76 0.33 11.54
N PHE A 41 -8.73 -0.92 11.98
CA PHE A 41 -9.26 -1.31 13.28
C PHE A 41 -8.58 -0.52 14.41
N ILE A 42 -7.25 -0.43 14.39
CA ILE A 42 -6.48 0.28 15.42
C ILE A 42 -6.78 1.77 15.41
N PHE A 43 -6.76 2.42 14.24
CA PHE A 43 -7.01 3.87 14.16
C PHE A 43 -8.44 4.23 14.54
N VAL A 44 -9.42 3.40 14.20
CA VAL A 44 -10.82 3.60 14.62
C VAL A 44 -10.95 3.43 16.14
N VAL A 45 -10.30 2.43 16.74
CA VAL A 45 -10.28 2.27 18.20
C VAL A 45 -9.63 3.49 18.86
N ALA A 46 -8.49 3.97 18.36
CA ALA A 46 -7.81 5.14 18.88
C ALA A 46 -8.70 6.41 18.81
N ILE A 47 -9.41 6.61 17.70
CA ILE A 47 -10.38 7.70 17.54
C ILE A 47 -11.51 7.59 18.57
N LEU A 48 -12.08 6.39 18.73
CA LEU A 48 -13.17 6.16 19.68
C LEU A 48 -12.74 6.41 21.13
N GLU A 49 -11.50 6.06 21.50
CA GLU A 49 -10.97 6.35 22.82
C GLU A 49 -10.80 7.85 23.08
N VAL A 50 -10.33 8.61 22.08
CA VAL A 50 -10.25 10.08 22.16
C VAL A 50 -11.65 10.69 22.34
N LEU A 51 -12.65 10.18 21.63
CA LEU A 51 -14.02 10.70 21.68
C LEU A 51 -14.77 10.33 22.97
N LEU A 52 -14.65 9.06 23.40
CA LEU A 52 -15.40 8.54 24.55
C LEU A 52 -14.73 8.87 25.89
N LYS A 53 -13.44 9.25 25.91
CA LYS A 53 -12.65 9.45 27.14
C LYS A 53 -12.68 8.25 28.10
N TYR A 54 -12.99 7.05 27.58
CA TYR A 54 -13.01 5.78 28.32
C TYR A 54 -12.08 4.78 27.63
N LYS A 55 -11.42 3.93 28.43
CA LYS A 55 -10.65 2.78 27.92
C LYS A 55 -11.59 1.80 27.23
N LEU A 56 -11.30 1.46 25.98
CA LEU A 56 -11.93 0.32 25.33
C LEU A 56 -11.15 -0.96 25.68
N CYS A 57 -11.86 -2.09 25.75
CA CYS A 57 -11.30 -3.39 26.16
C CYS A 57 -10.11 -3.86 25.28
N PHE A 58 -10.03 -3.33 24.05
CA PHE A 58 -8.94 -3.58 23.08
C PHE A 58 -7.99 -2.38 22.90
N GLY A 59 -8.31 -1.22 23.49
CA GLY A 59 -7.58 0.04 23.31
C GLY A 59 -6.75 0.48 24.52
N GLY A 60 -6.53 -0.41 25.49
CA GLY A 60 -5.63 -0.16 26.65
C GLY A 60 -4.19 0.28 26.31
N ILE A 61 -3.86 0.49 25.04
CA ILE A 61 -2.59 1.02 24.54
C ILE A 61 -2.55 2.56 24.67
N LEU A 62 -3.66 3.30 24.49
CA LEU A 62 -3.65 4.77 24.51
C LEU A 62 -3.80 5.38 25.92
N LEU A 63 -4.46 4.67 26.84
CA LEU A 63 -4.93 5.22 28.12
C LEU A 63 -4.32 4.54 29.36
N THR A 64 -3.24 3.78 29.25
CA THR A 64 -2.60 3.20 30.43
C THR A 64 -1.88 4.29 31.22
N ASP A 65 -2.43 4.59 32.40
CA ASP A 65 -2.14 5.68 33.33
C ASP A 65 -2.59 7.10 32.94
N MET A 66 -3.92 7.28 32.95
CA MET A 66 -4.61 8.58 33.03
C MET A 66 -4.43 9.26 34.41
N LYS A 67 -3.22 9.24 34.97
CA LYS A 67 -2.90 9.91 36.23
C LYS A 67 -1.69 10.84 36.19
N ILE A 68 -0.89 10.85 35.11
CA ILE A 68 0.40 11.56 35.18
C ILE A 68 0.58 12.69 34.18
N VAL A 69 0.17 12.63 32.91
CA VAL A 69 0.33 13.79 32.03
C VAL A 69 -0.77 13.81 30.97
N THR A 70 -1.68 14.76 31.11
CA THR A 70 -2.58 15.16 30.03
C THR A 70 -1.75 15.50 28.80
N LEU A 71 -1.98 14.82 27.67
CA LEU A 71 -1.72 15.42 26.36
C LEU A 71 -2.25 16.86 26.47
N THR A 72 -1.40 17.87 26.26
CA THR A 72 -1.87 19.26 26.38
C THR A 72 -3.11 19.39 25.50
N ASP A 73 -4.17 20.02 25.99
CA ASP A 73 -5.47 20.08 25.28
C ASP A 73 -5.31 20.57 23.82
N GLU A 74 -4.25 21.33 23.55
CA GLU A 74 -3.84 21.82 22.23
C GLU A 74 -3.38 20.72 21.24
N LEU A 75 -2.81 19.61 21.71
CA LEU A 75 -2.30 18.51 20.88
C LEU A 75 -3.34 17.40 20.62
N VAL A 76 -4.46 17.40 21.35
CA VAL A 76 -5.53 16.39 21.17
C VAL A 76 -6.17 16.50 19.78
N VAL A 77 -6.48 17.73 19.37
CA VAL A 77 -7.12 18.03 18.08
C VAL A 77 -6.24 17.62 16.89
N PRO A 78 -4.95 18.01 16.78
CA PRO A 78 -4.13 17.59 15.65
C PRO A 78 -3.91 16.07 15.61
N VAL A 79 -3.73 15.40 16.76
CA VAL A 79 -3.59 13.94 16.82
C VAL A 79 -4.84 13.24 16.28
N TYR A 80 -6.04 13.72 16.64
CA TYR A 80 -7.30 13.22 16.09
C TYR A 80 -7.36 13.37 14.56
N PHE A 81 -6.97 14.53 14.02
CA PHE A 81 -6.96 14.76 12.57
C PHE A 81 -5.95 13.87 11.84
N PHE A 82 -4.79 13.60 12.43
CA PHE A 82 -3.83 12.64 11.85
C PHE A 82 -4.39 11.23 11.82
N TYR A 83 -5.06 10.77 12.88
CA TYR A 83 -5.73 9.48 12.85
C TYR A 83 -6.84 9.41 11.81
N LEU A 84 -7.63 10.48 11.66
CA LEU A 84 -8.68 10.55 10.63
C LEU A 84 -8.08 10.48 9.22
N ALA A 85 -6.97 11.20 8.97
CA ALA A 85 -6.25 11.15 7.70
C ALA A 85 -5.73 9.73 7.39
N MET A 86 -5.19 9.03 8.40
CA MET A 86 -4.75 7.64 8.27
C MET A 86 -5.91 6.69 7.94
N VAL A 87 -7.06 6.84 8.60
CA VAL A 87 -8.27 6.05 8.29
C VAL A 87 -8.71 6.28 6.84
N LEU A 88 -8.72 7.53 6.38
CA LEU A 88 -9.07 7.84 4.99
C LEU A 88 -8.07 7.21 4.01
N ALA A 89 -6.76 7.33 4.27
CA ALA A 89 -5.73 6.75 3.42
C ALA A 89 -5.90 5.22 3.29
N GLU A 90 -6.13 4.52 4.40
CA GLU A 90 -6.35 3.08 4.41
C GLU A 90 -7.67 2.69 3.72
N ALA A 91 -8.74 3.47 3.90
CA ALA A 91 -10.01 3.23 3.22
C ALA A 91 -9.89 3.38 1.69
N PHE A 92 -9.18 4.42 1.22
CA PHE A 92 -8.88 4.58 -0.20
C PHE A 92 -8.05 3.41 -0.71
N LEU A 93 -6.98 3.05 -0.01
CA LEU A 93 -6.14 1.92 -0.40
C LEU A 93 -6.95 0.63 -0.53
N PHE A 94 -7.82 0.34 0.44
CA PHE A 94 -8.68 -0.84 0.42
C PHE A 94 -9.60 -0.90 -0.81
N VAL A 95 -10.24 0.24 -1.16
CA VAL A 95 -11.06 0.33 -2.37
C VAL A 95 -10.23 0.12 -3.63
N TYR A 96 -9.03 0.72 -3.70
CA TYR A 96 -8.17 0.61 -4.87
C TYR A 96 -7.47 -0.76 -5.00
N CYS A 97 -7.32 -1.53 -3.91
CA CYS A 97 -6.95 -2.95 -3.98
C CYS A 97 -7.93 -3.77 -4.81
N TRP A 98 -9.21 -3.39 -4.90
CA TRP A 98 -10.16 -4.05 -5.79
C TRP A 98 -9.78 -3.91 -7.28
N TYR A 99 -9.26 -2.75 -7.68
CA TYR A 99 -8.75 -2.55 -9.04
C TYR A 99 -7.52 -3.41 -9.31
N PHE A 100 -6.65 -3.59 -8.32
CA PHE A 100 -5.51 -4.49 -8.42
C PHE A 100 -5.95 -5.95 -8.59
N VAL A 101 -6.90 -6.43 -7.76
CA VAL A 101 -7.49 -7.78 -7.91
C VAL A 101 -8.12 -7.95 -9.30
N LYS A 102 -8.88 -6.95 -9.77
CA LYS A 102 -9.48 -6.97 -11.10
C LYS A 102 -8.42 -7.02 -12.20
N GLY A 103 -7.33 -6.27 -12.05
CA GLY A 103 -6.18 -6.30 -12.95
C GLY A 103 -5.55 -7.69 -13.05
N LEU A 104 -5.35 -8.36 -11.91
CA LEU A 104 -4.83 -9.73 -11.84
C LEU A 104 -5.78 -10.79 -12.40
N MET A 105 -7.10 -10.60 -12.28
CA MET A 105 -8.09 -11.54 -12.78
C MET A 105 -8.31 -11.41 -14.29
N MET A 106 -8.19 -10.19 -14.81
CA MET A 106 -8.44 -9.88 -16.22
C MET A 106 -7.16 -9.88 -17.06
N ASP A 107 -5.99 -9.96 -16.42
CA ASP A 107 -4.67 -9.81 -17.05
C ASP A 107 -4.60 -8.54 -17.93
N ARG A 108 -5.03 -7.39 -17.35
CA ARG A 108 -5.11 -6.07 -18.04
C ARG A 108 -4.33 -4.98 -17.31
N SER A 109 -3.39 -4.34 -18.01
CA SER A 109 -2.45 -3.36 -17.40
C SER A 109 -3.14 -2.08 -16.89
N ARG A 110 -4.18 -1.61 -17.58
CA ARG A 110 -4.90 -0.35 -17.25
C ARG A 110 -5.40 -0.29 -15.80
N TYR A 111 -5.80 -1.41 -15.22
CA TYR A 111 -6.32 -1.43 -13.85
C TYR A 111 -5.23 -1.23 -12.79
N PHE A 112 -3.99 -1.59 -13.09
CA PHE A 112 -2.85 -1.42 -12.18
C PHE A 112 -2.47 0.05 -12.01
N VAL A 113 -2.66 0.88 -13.05
CA VAL A 113 -2.35 2.32 -12.99
C VAL A 113 -3.13 3.00 -11.85
N HIS A 114 -4.43 2.72 -11.73
CA HIS A 114 -5.26 3.29 -10.68
C HIS A 114 -4.80 2.87 -9.28
N TYR A 115 -4.44 1.59 -9.12
CA TYR A 115 -3.91 1.08 -7.86
C TYR A 115 -2.55 1.71 -7.52
N LEU A 116 -1.61 1.76 -8.48
CA LEU A 116 -0.26 2.29 -8.27
C LEU A 116 -0.30 3.77 -7.89
N VAL A 117 -1.10 4.59 -8.59
CA VAL A 117 -1.25 6.01 -8.24
C VAL A 117 -1.85 6.17 -6.85
N CYS A 118 -2.90 5.41 -6.53
CA CYS A 118 -3.48 5.45 -5.19
C CYS A 118 -2.47 5.04 -4.12
N ARG A 119 -1.77 3.91 -4.31
CA ARG A 119 -0.79 3.40 -3.35
C ARG A 119 0.34 4.38 -3.11
N ALA A 120 0.83 5.05 -4.15
CA ALA A 120 1.87 6.07 -4.01
C ALA A 120 1.40 7.24 -3.13
N LEU A 121 0.18 7.75 -3.37
CA LEU A 121 -0.39 8.85 -2.58
C LEU A 121 -0.69 8.43 -1.13
N THR A 122 -1.25 7.25 -0.92
CA THR A 122 -1.53 6.73 0.43
C THR A 122 -0.24 6.45 1.18
N TRP A 123 0.79 5.90 0.51
CA TRP A 123 2.10 5.68 1.12
C TRP A 123 2.74 6.99 1.62
N VAL A 124 2.75 8.05 0.79
CA VAL A 124 3.27 9.36 1.21
C VAL A 124 2.48 9.88 2.42
N THR A 125 1.16 9.72 2.40
CA THR A 125 0.28 10.17 3.49
C THR A 125 0.55 9.37 4.77
N GLU A 126 0.69 8.05 4.68
CA GLU A 126 1.01 7.14 5.78
C GLU A 126 2.35 7.54 6.43
N VAL A 127 3.40 7.71 5.62
CA VAL A 127 4.73 8.09 6.09
C VAL A 127 4.70 9.46 6.78
N LEU A 128 4.07 10.47 6.17
CA LEU A 128 3.99 11.81 6.74
C LEU A 128 3.20 11.84 8.05
N CYS A 129 2.00 11.26 8.08
CA CYS A 129 1.15 11.26 9.26
C CYS A 129 1.77 10.47 10.41
N LEU A 130 2.33 9.29 10.15
CA LEU A 130 3.01 8.49 11.19
C LEU A 130 4.25 9.20 11.71
N SER A 131 5.03 9.86 10.85
CA SER A 131 6.20 10.64 11.29
C SER A 131 5.80 11.81 12.19
N LEU A 132 4.71 12.53 11.85
CA LEU A 132 4.19 13.61 12.68
C LEU A 132 3.60 13.09 14.00
N LEU A 133 2.92 11.94 13.99
CA LEU A 133 2.43 11.28 15.20
C LEU A 133 3.57 10.85 16.11
N CYS A 134 4.71 10.39 15.58
CA CYS A 134 5.91 10.12 16.37
C CYS A 134 6.44 11.37 17.11
N ILE A 135 6.31 12.56 16.49
CA ILE A 135 6.77 13.83 17.07
C ILE A 135 5.78 14.34 18.12
N PHE A 136 4.48 14.35 17.81
CA PHE A 136 3.45 14.93 18.67
C PHE A 136 3.00 14.00 19.79
N HIS A 137 3.16 12.69 19.64
CA HIS A 137 2.58 11.69 20.53
C HIS A 137 3.63 10.63 20.95
N ILE A 138 4.57 11.09 21.78
CA ILE A 138 5.75 10.32 22.24
C ILE A 138 5.39 8.99 22.94
N TYR A 139 4.22 8.90 23.59
CA TYR A 139 3.82 7.70 24.34
C TYR A 139 3.61 6.46 23.46
N LEU A 140 3.10 6.63 22.24
CA LEU A 140 2.91 5.53 21.28
C LEU A 140 4.02 5.46 20.23
N ILE A 141 5.16 6.12 20.46
CA ILE A 141 6.22 6.21 19.46
C ILE A 141 6.68 4.82 18.97
N GLY A 142 6.78 3.83 19.86
CA GLY A 142 7.14 2.46 19.48
C GLY A 142 6.13 1.81 18.54
N TRP A 143 4.84 2.07 18.76
CA TRP A 143 3.76 1.59 17.90
C TRP A 143 3.80 2.28 16.53
N TYR A 144 3.90 3.60 16.50
CA TYR A 144 3.99 4.36 15.24
C TYR A 144 5.24 3.99 14.44
N LEU A 145 6.39 3.81 15.10
CA LEU A 145 7.63 3.35 14.47
C LEU A 145 7.48 1.93 13.90
N GLY A 146 6.80 1.03 14.62
CA GLY A 146 6.51 -0.31 14.13
C GLY A 146 5.66 -0.29 12.86
N ILE A 147 4.57 0.47 12.85
CA ILE A 147 3.72 0.64 11.66
C ILE A 147 4.51 1.31 10.53
N LEU A 148 5.26 2.37 10.83
CA LEU A 148 6.08 3.09 9.86
C LEU A 148 7.11 2.18 9.19
N PHE A 149 7.74 1.28 9.95
CA PHE A 149 8.64 0.27 9.40
C PHE A 149 7.94 -0.63 8.37
N PHE A 150 6.75 -1.13 8.68
CA PHE A 150 5.97 -1.93 7.72
C PHE A 150 5.56 -1.12 6.49
N VAL A 151 5.14 0.13 6.66
CA VAL A 151 4.78 1.02 5.54
C VAL A 151 5.99 1.29 4.64
N ILE A 152 7.20 1.47 5.20
CA ILE A 152 8.42 1.64 4.41
C ILE A 152 8.74 0.39 3.61
N LEU A 153 8.60 -0.80 4.20
CA LEU A 153 8.81 -2.07 3.49
C LEU A 153 7.84 -2.26 2.31
N GLU A 154 6.67 -1.63 2.33
CA GLU A 154 5.73 -1.67 1.19
C GLU A 154 6.27 -0.96 -0.07
N ILE A 155 7.39 -0.25 0.00
CA ILE A 155 8.08 0.22 -1.21
C ILE A 155 8.53 -0.96 -2.08
N TYR A 156 8.91 -2.09 -1.48
CA TYR A 156 9.23 -3.32 -2.21
C TYR A 156 7.98 -3.85 -2.93
N SER A 157 6.84 -3.81 -2.25
CA SER A 157 5.55 -4.21 -2.84
C SER A 157 5.21 -3.33 -4.04
N PHE A 158 5.49 -2.03 -3.95
CA PHE A 158 5.30 -1.10 -5.06
C PHE A 158 6.16 -1.45 -6.28
N VAL A 159 7.44 -1.77 -6.06
CA VAL A 159 8.36 -2.18 -7.14
C VAL A 159 7.86 -3.45 -7.84
N VAL A 160 7.46 -4.47 -7.09
CA VAL A 160 6.97 -5.73 -7.68
C VAL A 160 5.71 -5.54 -8.52
N VAL A 161 4.74 -4.77 -8.03
CA VAL A 161 3.50 -4.50 -8.77
C VAL A 161 3.76 -3.63 -10.00
N TYR A 162 4.67 -2.67 -9.89
CA TYR A 162 5.08 -1.84 -11.03
C TYR A 162 5.80 -2.66 -12.10
N SER A 163 6.71 -3.56 -11.72
CA SER A 163 7.38 -4.48 -12.64
C SER A 163 6.38 -5.36 -13.37
N TYR A 164 5.42 -5.94 -12.65
CA TYR A 164 4.36 -6.73 -13.27
C TYR A 164 3.49 -5.89 -14.23
N TYR A 165 3.17 -4.65 -13.86
CA TYR A 165 2.46 -3.73 -14.74
C TYR A 165 3.23 -3.45 -16.05
N CYS A 166 4.53 -3.18 -15.98
CA CYS A 166 5.37 -2.92 -17.16
C CYS A 166 5.40 -4.14 -18.08
N ASP A 167 5.64 -5.34 -17.55
CA ASP A 167 5.65 -6.57 -18.36
C ASP A 167 4.31 -6.79 -19.06
N LEU A 168 3.20 -6.56 -18.35
CA LEU A 168 1.85 -6.70 -18.90
C LEU A 168 1.57 -5.63 -19.97
N TRP A 169 2.02 -4.39 -19.75
CA TRP A 169 1.87 -3.29 -20.68
C TRP A 169 2.62 -3.52 -21.98
N ASP A 170 3.85 -4.06 -21.89
CA ASP A 170 4.68 -4.39 -23.04
C ASP A 170 4.08 -5.56 -23.83
N CYS A 171 3.54 -6.58 -23.14
CA CYS A 171 2.77 -7.66 -23.78
C CYS A 171 1.51 -7.15 -24.51
N GLU A 172 0.84 -6.13 -23.98
CA GLU A 172 -0.38 -5.56 -24.57
C GLU A 172 -0.09 -4.58 -25.73
N ASN A 173 1.11 -4.00 -25.81
CA ASN A 173 1.47 -2.98 -26.81
C ASN A 173 2.78 -3.29 -27.56
N PRO A 174 2.88 -4.45 -28.26
CA PRO A 174 4.14 -4.89 -28.88
C PRO A 174 4.68 -3.94 -29.96
N CYS A 175 3.82 -3.23 -30.69
CA CYS A 175 4.24 -2.37 -31.81
C CYS A 175 5.02 -1.11 -31.40
N LYS A 176 4.97 -0.66 -30.14
CA LYS A 176 5.78 0.50 -29.69
C LYS A 176 7.25 0.14 -29.43
N GLN A 177 7.56 -1.14 -29.32
CA GLN A 177 8.90 -1.61 -28.98
C GLN A 177 9.78 -1.75 -30.23
N GLU A 178 9.19 -2.13 -31.38
CA GLU A 178 9.89 -2.18 -32.67
C GLU A 178 10.35 -0.78 -33.12
N ASP A 179 9.51 0.26 -32.96
CA ASP A 179 9.86 1.63 -33.32
C ASP A 179 11.04 2.21 -32.50
N LEU A 180 11.19 1.80 -31.24
CA LEU A 180 12.29 2.23 -30.35
C LEU A 180 13.60 1.51 -30.68
N VAL A 181 13.55 0.22 -31.01
CA VAL A 181 14.71 -0.56 -31.44
C VAL A 181 15.21 -0.13 -32.82
N ASP A 182 14.30 0.28 -33.71
CA ASP A 182 14.65 0.80 -35.03
C ASP A 182 15.20 2.24 -35.02
N LEU A 183 14.92 3.01 -33.96
CA LEU A 183 15.56 4.31 -33.74
C LEU A 183 16.97 4.15 -33.17
N ASP A 184 17.19 3.21 -32.25
CA ASP A 184 18.51 2.93 -31.65
C ASP A 184 19.49 2.35 -32.68
N LYS A 185 19.00 1.57 -33.66
CA LYS A 185 19.82 1.09 -34.79
C LYS A 185 20.14 2.14 -35.85
N ARG A 186 19.53 3.33 -35.79
CA ARG A 186 19.73 4.42 -36.76
C ARG A 186 20.63 5.54 -36.22
N VAL A 187 21.12 5.45 -34.99
CA VAL A 187 22.09 6.37 -34.38
C VAL A 187 23.49 5.77 -34.43
#